data_AF-A0A8C8RR44-F1
#
_entry.id   AF-A0A8C8RR44-F1
#
_cell.length_a   1.000
_cell.length_b   1.000
_cell.length_c   1.000
_cell.angle_alpha   90.00
_cell.angle_beta   90.00
_cell.angle_gamma   90.00
#
_symmetry.space_group_name_H-M   'P 1'
#
loop_
_entity.id
_entity.type
_entity.pdbx_description
1 polymer ?
#
loop_
_entity_poly.entity_id
_entity_poly.type
_entity_poly.pdbx_seq_one_letter_code
_entity_poly.pdbx_strand_id
1 'polypeptide(L)'
;MWGADQITRAGGTWGGGGRIRSAVCGASGERNQISGAGSSRAAHRGRVTSISVTPFCLPAPRLAAAPRHGLAPSSAGYGPLRDLPDWSFVDGRPAPPWKGQTRRRQEDKAFAQRVALLAQEMEQGLRHWQDEQHQAQEMRDSKRQNQLQPKGGILRGPHTQ
;
A
#
# COMPACT_ATOMS: atom_id res chain seq x y z
N MET A 1 43.92 -10.81 16.09
CA MET A 1 43.21 -12.11 16.18
C MET A 1 41.74 -11.84 15.89
N TRP A 2 41.26 -12.31 14.74
CA TRP A 2 39.85 -12.17 14.35
C TRP A 2 39.05 -13.27 15.05
N GLY A 3 38.09 -12.90 15.87
CA GLY A 3 37.13 -13.84 16.47
C GLY A 3 35.95 -14.01 15.51
N ALA A 4 35.87 -15.18 14.89
CA ALA A 4 34.77 -15.61 14.05
C ALA A 4 33.62 -16.21 14.90
N ASP A 5 32.41 -16.04 14.36
CA ASP A 5 31.23 -16.92 14.43
C ASP A 5 30.66 -17.33 15.79
N GLN A 6 29.35 -17.10 15.94
CA GLN A 6 28.31 -18.14 15.93
C GLN A 6 26.94 -17.45 16.10
N ILE A 7 26.14 -17.34 15.02
CA ILE A 7 24.72 -16.95 15.11
C ILE A 7 23.87 -18.18 14.83
N THR A 8 23.29 -18.72 15.91
CA THR A 8 22.32 -19.82 15.87
C THR A 8 20.98 -19.31 15.33
N ARG A 9 20.53 -19.87 14.20
CA ARG A 9 19.19 -19.68 13.63
C ARG A 9 18.15 -20.49 14.40
N ALA A 10 17.22 -19.81 15.07
CA ALA A 10 15.96 -20.39 15.52
C ALA A 10 14.91 -20.26 14.41
N GLY A 11 14.34 -21.38 13.97
CA GLY A 11 13.23 -21.44 13.02
C GLY A 11 11.91 -21.12 13.69
N GLY A 12 11.21 -20.10 13.19
CA GLY A 12 9.85 -19.73 13.62
C GLY A 12 8.84 -20.03 12.52
N THR A 13 7.93 -20.97 12.80
CA THR A 13 6.74 -21.27 11.99
C THR A 13 5.69 -20.18 12.19
N TRP A 14 5.21 -19.54 11.11
CA TRP A 14 4.09 -18.61 11.15
C TRP A 14 2.88 -19.23 10.46
N GLY A 15 1.90 -19.66 11.25
CA GLY A 15 0.57 -20.05 10.80
C GLY A 15 -0.47 -19.15 11.47
N GLY A 16 -1.10 -18.27 10.72
CA GLY A 16 -2.12 -17.36 11.23
C GLY A 16 -3.07 -16.90 10.14
N GLY A 17 -4.13 -17.68 9.89
CA GLY A 17 -5.21 -17.34 8.98
C GLY A 17 -6.24 -16.42 9.64
N GLY A 18 -6.21 -15.13 9.29
CA GLY A 18 -7.21 -14.12 9.68
C GLY A 18 -8.22 -13.85 8.56
N ARG A 19 -9.49 -14.20 8.79
CA ARG A 19 -10.64 -13.92 7.92
C ARG A 19 -11.00 -12.43 7.98
N ILE A 20 -10.92 -11.72 6.85
CA ILE A 20 -11.33 -10.31 6.75
C ILE A 20 -12.79 -10.27 6.29
N ARG A 21 -13.67 -9.69 7.13
CA ARG A 21 -15.08 -9.41 6.81
C ARG A 21 -15.14 -8.08 6.04
N SER A 22 -15.72 -8.10 4.84
CA SER A 22 -16.04 -6.91 4.07
C SER A 22 -17.32 -6.26 4.61
N ALA A 23 -17.22 -5.01 5.07
CA ALA A 23 -18.36 -4.17 5.40
C ALA A 23 -18.98 -3.60 4.11
N VAL A 24 -20.28 -3.82 3.95
CA VAL A 24 -21.13 -3.22 2.91
C VAL A 24 -21.58 -1.86 3.43
N CYS A 25 -21.17 -0.77 2.78
CA CYS A 25 -21.78 0.54 2.99
C CYS A 25 -23.02 0.67 2.11
N GLY A 26 -24.19 0.68 2.75
CA GLY A 26 -25.46 1.07 2.12
C GLY A 26 -25.57 2.60 2.08
N ALA A 27 -25.86 3.14 0.91
CA ALA A 27 -26.26 4.53 0.73
C ALA A 27 -27.79 4.57 0.54
N SER A 28 -28.47 5.06 1.58
CA SER A 28 -29.86 5.48 1.57
C SER A 28 -30.00 6.72 0.69
N GLY A 29 -30.93 6.71 -0.27
CA GLY A 29 -31.29 7.84 -1.12
C GLY A 29 -32.79 8.00 -1.15
N GLU A 30 -33.26 9.08 -0.52
CA GLU A 30 -34.64 9.45 -0.24
C GLU A 30 -35.53 9.66 -1.48
N ARG A 31 -36.82 9.38 -1.24
CA ARG A 31 -37.99 9.70 -2.07
C ARG A 31 -38.10 11.21 -2.27
N ASN A 32 -38.45 11.63 -3.50
CA ASN A 32 -39.35 12.76 -3.67
C ASN A 32 -40.33 12.50 -4.81
N GLN A 33 -41.62 12.54 -4.48
CA GLN A 33 -42.74 12.36 -5.38
C GLN A 33 -43.18 13.73 -5.92
N ILE A 34 -43.41 13.84 -7.22
CA ILE A 34 -44.24 14.91 -7.77
C ILE A 34 -45.21 14.29 -8.78
N SER A 35 -46.48 14.34 -8.40
CA SER A 35 -47.67 13.97 -9.18
C SER A 35 -47.94 15.00 -10.28
N GLY A 36 -48.55 14.59 -11.39
CA GLY A 36 -49.20 15.55 -12.29
C GLY A 36 -49.49 15.08 -13.72
N ALA A 37 -50.70 14.56 -13.91
CA ALA A 37 -51.61 14.73 -15.06
C ALA A 37 -51.09 14.78 -16.51
N GLY A 38 -51.64 13.87 -17.33
CA GLY A 38 -52.59 14.27 -18.39
C GLY A 38 -52.06 14.70 -19.76
N SER A 39 -52.26 13.80 -20.73
CA SER A 39 -52.79 14.05 -22.10
C SER A 39 -52.17 15.14 -22.98
N SER A 40 -51.65 14.74 -24.16
CA SER A 40 -52.33 14.92 -25.46
C SER A 40 -51.33 14.87 -26.62
N ARG A 41 -51.71 14.16 -27.69
CA ARG A 41 -51.02 14.17 -28.99
C ARG A 41 -51.15 15.55 -29.63
N ALA A 42 -50.06 16.09 -30.16
CA ALA A 42 -50.09 17.13 -31.19
C ALA A 42 -48.87 16.96 -32.10
N ALA A 43 -49.14 16.84 -33.40
CA ALA A 43 -48.17 16.60 -34.45
C ALA A 43 -47.70 17.93 -35.04
N HIS A 44 -46.41 18.29 -34.96
CA HIS A 44 -45.85 19.39 -35.75
C HIS A 44 -44.42 19.09 -36.20
N ARG A 45 -44.31 18.81 -37.50
CA ARG A 45 -43.32 19.31 -38.47
C ARG A 45 -41.91 19.68 -37.96
N GLY A 46 -40.94 18.93 -38.49
CA GLY A 46 -39.71 19.47 -39.06
C GLY A 46 -38.81 20.31 -38.15
N ARG A 47 -37.91 19.64 -37.44
CA ARG A 47 -36.68 20.27 -36.94
C ARG A 47 -35.54 19.28 -37.13
N VAL A 48 -34.55 19.65 -37.94
CA VAL A 48 -33.29 18.92 -38.06
C VAL A 48 -32.72 18.81 -36.65
N THR A 49 -32.71 17.60 -36.10
CA THR A 49 -32.13 17.32 -34.80
C THR A 49 -30.63 17.48 -34.92
N SER A 50 -30.04 18.16 -33.94
CA SER A 50 -28.61 18.35 -33.80
C SER A 50 -27.89 17.02 -34.00
N ILE A 51 -26.84 17.04 -34.81
CA ILE A 51 -25.91 15.92 -34.94
C ILE A 51 -25.25 15.76 -33.58
N SER A 52 -25.79 14.85 -32.76
CA SER A 52 -25.10 14.41 -31.56
C SER A 52 -23.89 13.62 -32.04
N VAL A 53 -22.71 14.24 -31.93
CA VAL A 53 -21.45 13.51 -32.03
C VAL A 53 -21.43 12.60 -30.82
N THR A 54 -21.94 11.39 -30.99
CA THR A 54 -21.67 10.32 -30.03
C THR A 54 -20.16 10.16 -30.02
N PRO A 55 -19.49 10.30 -28.87
CA PRO A 55 -18.11 9.89 -28.79
C PRO A 55 -18.13 8.39 -29.06
N PHE A 56 -17.63 8.00 -30.22
CA PHE A 56 -17.40 6.61 -30.56
C PHE A 56 -16.36 6.12 -29.56
N CYS A 57 -16.83 5.55 -28.45
CA CYS A 57 -15.99 4.80 -27.52
C CYS A 57 -15.47 3.60 -28.31
N LEU A 58 -14.31 3.78 -28.95
CA LEU A 58 -13.55 2.68 -29.53
C LEU A 58 -13.44 1.58 -28.46
N PRO A 59 -13.77 0.32 -28.78
CA PRO A 59 -13.62 -0.76 -27.83
C PRO A 59 -12.15 -0.83 -27.40
N ALA A 60 -11.93 -0.76 -26.09
CA ALA A 60 -10.59 -0.88 -25.52
C ALA A 60 -9.89 -2.14 -26.07
N PRO A 61 -8.61 -2.07 -26.47
CA PRO A 61 -7.88 -3.25 -26.89
C PRO A 61 -7.94 -4.30 -25.77
N ARG A 62 -8.16 -5.56 -26.15
CA ARG A 62 -8.29 -6.72 -25.25
C ARG A 62 -6.98 -7.02 -24.53
N LEU A 63 -6.59 -6.19 -23.55
CA LEU A 63 -5.42 -6.40 -22.67
C LEU A 63 -5.83 -6.76 -21.23
N ALA A 64 -7.09 -7.20 -21.04
CA ALA A 64 -7.68 -7.40 -19.71
C ALA A 64 -7.16 -8.63 -18.93
N ALA A 65 -6.31 -9.48 -19.52
CA ALA A 65 -5.82 -10.70 -18.85
C ALA A 65 -4.44 -10.55 -18.19
N ALA A 66 -3.54 -9.71 -18.72
CA ALA A 66 -2.14 -9.72 -18.31
C ALA A 66 -1.90 -9.37 -16.81
N PRO A 67 -2.56 -8.35 -16.23
CA PRO A 67 -2.38 -8.04 -14.80
C PRO A 67 -2.88 -9.14 -13.86
N ARG A 68 -3.88 -9.94 -14.28
CA ARG A 68 -4.43 -11.04 -13.47
C ARG A 68 -3.41 -12.16 -13.27
N HIS A 69 -2.40 -12.24 -14.12
CA HIS A 69 -1.34 -13.24 -14.09
C HIS A 69 0.00 -12.67 -13.59
N GLY A 70 0.00 -11.46 -13.02
CA GLY A 70 1.23 -10.81 -12.55
C GLY A 70 2.16 -10.34 -13.67
N LEU A 71 1.64 -10.20 -14.89
CA LEU A 71 2.38 -9.68 -16.04
C LEU A 71 2.10 -8.19 -16.25
N ALA A 72 2.98 -7.54 -17.00
CA ALA A 72 2.80 -6.15 -17.36
C ALA A 72 1.48 -5.95 -18.15
N PRO A 73 0.79 -4.81 -17.97
CA PRO A 73 -0.45 -4.51 -18.71
C PRO A 73 -0.25 -4.47 -20.23
N SER A 74 0.97 -4.19 -20.69
CA SER A 74 1.36 -4.20 -22.09
C SER A 74 2.37 -5.31 -22.37
N SER A 75 2.32 -5.88 -23.59
CA SER A 75 3.29 -6.90 -24.04
C SER A 75 4.73 -6.37 -24.13
N ALA A 76 4.89 -5.05 -24.35
CA ALA A 76 6.17 -4.37 -24.35
C ALA A 76 6.64 -3.91 -22.95
N GLY A 77 5.86 -4.24 -21.90
CA GLY A 77 6.20 -3.96 -20.51
C GLY A 77 7.30 -4.89 -19.98
N TYR A 78 7.50 -4.91 -18.66
CA TYR A 78 8.49 -5.81 -18.04
C TYR A 78 8.18 -7.27 -18.37
N GLY A 79 9.21 -8.08 -18.63
CA GLY A 79 9.04 -9.49 -18.97
C GLY A 79 10.06 -10.02 -19.97
N PRO A 80 10.03 -11.34 -20.23
CA PRO A 80 11.03 -12.02 -21.04
C PRO A 80 11.15 -11.45 -22.47
N LEU A 81 10.03 -11.03 -23.07
CA LEU A 81 10.01 -10.44 -24.41
C LEU A 81 10.76 -9.09 -24.49
N ARG A 82 10.84 -8.35 -23.38
CA ARG A 82 11.51 -7.03 -23.34
C ARG A 82 12.96 -7.12 -22.86
N ASP A 83 13.22 -8.04 -21.92
CA ASP A 83 14.46 -8.04 -21.14
C ASP A 83 15.49 -9.07 -21.64
N LEU A 84 15.06 -10.05 -22.44
CA LEU A 84 15.93 -11.04 -23.07
C LEU A 84 16.52 -10.49 -24.39
N PRO A 85 17.78 -10.81 -24.73
CA PRO A 85 18.34 -10.43 -26.02
C PRO A 85 17.72 -11.25 -27.16
N ASP A 86 17.37 -10.57 -28.26
CA ASP A 86 16.75 -11.19 -29.45
C ASP A 86 17.73 -12.06 -30.27
N TRP A 87 19.04 -11.97 -29.98
CA TRP A 87 20.08 -12.70 -30.70
C TRP A 87 21.30 -12.94 -29.80
N SER A 88 22.16 -13.88 -30.20
CA SER A 88 23.46 -14.14 -29.57
C SER A 88 24.49 -14.53 -30.64
N PHE A 89 25.77 -14.48 -30.30
CA PHE A 89 26.82 -14.94 -31.21
C PHE A 89 26.81 -16.47 -31.30
N VAL A 90 27.25 -17.02 -32.44
CA VAL A 90 27.34 -18.48 -32.65
C VAL A 90 28.26 -19.16 -31.62
N ASP A 91 29.28 -18.42 -31.16
CA ASP A 91 30.21 -18.87 -30.11
C ASP A 91 29.56 -18.93 -28.71
N GLY A 92 28.30 -18.54 -28.56
CA GLY A 92 27.59 -18.47 -27.27
C GLY A 92 27.89 -17.21 -26.45
N ARG A 93 28.68 -16.27 -26.99
CA ARG A 93 28.91 -14.97 -26.34
C ARG A 93 27.58 -14.19 -26.30
N PRO A 94 27.23 -13.53 -25.18
CA PRO A 94 25.99 -12.78 -25.09
C PRO A 94 26.05 -11.53 -25.97
N ALA A 95 24.90 -11.13 -26.50
CA ALA A 95 24.79 -9.86 -27.22
C ALA A 95 25.11 -8.68 -26.28
N PRO A 96 25.79 -7.63 -26.78
CA PRO A 96 26.01 -6.43 -26.00
C PRO A 96 24.67 -5.79 -25.63
N PRO A 97 24.51 -5.26 -24.40
CA PRO A 97 23.24 -4.67 -23.97
C PRO A 97 22.95 -3.38 -24.74
N TRP A 98 21.71 -3.22 -25.22
CA TRP A 98 21.31 -1.98 -25.88
C TRP A 98 21.04 -0.85 -24.87
N LYS A 99 21.07 0.40 -25.36
CA LYS A 99 20.91 1.61 -24.53
C LYS A 99 19.67 1.57 -23.62
N GLY A 100 18.54 1.08 -24.15
CA GLY A 100 17.29 0.97 -23.40
C GLY A 100 17.35 0.01 -22.20
N GLN A 101 18.07 -1.10 -22.30
CA GLN A 101 18.20 -2.10 -21.24
C GLN A 101 19.09 -1.56 -20.13
N THR A 102 20.20 -0.92 -20.50
CA THR A 102 21.09 -0.23 -19.56
C THR A 102 20.34 0.87 -18.80
N ARG A 103 19.58 1.74 -19.49
CA ARG A 103 18.77 2.78 -18.85
C ARG A 103 17.78 2.19 -17.83
N ARG A 104 17.02 1.16 -18.22
CA ARG A 104 16.03 0.52 -17.34
C ARG A 104 16.68 -0.08 -16.10
N ARG A 105 17.79 -0.82 -16.27
CA ARG A 105 18.54 -1.37 -15.12
C ARG A 105 19.03 -0.28 -14.16
N GLN A 106 19.43 0.88 -14.67
CA GLN A 106 19.83 2.02 -13.85
C GLN A 106 18.63 2.63 -13.10
N GLU A 107 17.48 2.79 -13.78
CA GLU A 107 16.23 3.26 -13.18
C GLU A 107 15.74 2.31 -12.08
N ASP A 108 15.74 1.00 -12.36
CA ASP A 108 15.34 -0.04 -11.40
C ASP A 108 16.27 -0.05 -10.19
N LYS A 109 17.58 0.12 -10.40
CA LYS A 109 18.57 0.25 -9.31
C LYS A 109 18.31 1.50 -8.47
N ALA A 110 18.10 2.66 -9.09
CA ALA A 110 17.83 3.91 -8.39
C ALA A 110 16.53 3.82 -7.58
N PHE A 111 15.50 3.18 -8.15
CA PHE A 111 14.24 2.93 -7.49
C PHE A 111 14.41 2.02 -6.27
N ALA A 112 15.10 0.89 -6.41
CA ALA A 112 15.35 -0.05 -5.31
C ALA A 112 16.15 0.61 -4.16
N GLN A 113 17.16 1.43 -4.50
CA GLN A 113 17.93 2.19 -3.51
C GLN A 113 17.05 3.15 -2.73
N ARG A 114 16.15 3.87 -3.42
CA ARG A 114 15.22 4.80 -2.77
C ARG A 114 14.25 4.07 -1.84
N VAL A 115 13.69 2.93 -2.27
CA VAL A 115 12.80 2.12 -1.42
C VAL A 115 13.51 1.67 -0.14
N ALA A 116 14.74 1.17 -0.28
CA ALA A 116 15.53 0.72 0.86
C ALA A 116 15.83 1.87 1.85
N LEU A 117 16.22 3.04 1.33
CA LEU A 117 16.48 4.23 2.13
C LEU A 117 15.25 4.67 2.91
N LEU A 118 14.09 4.80 2.25
CA LEU A 118 12.86 5.23 2.91
C LEU A 118 12.39 4.23 3.97
N ALA A 119 12.58 2.93 3.73
CA ALA A 119 12.26 1.90 4.71
C ALA A 119 13.15 2.02 5.97
N GLN A 120 14.43 2.31 5.79
CA GLN A 120 15.37 2.52 6.89
C GLN A 120 15.02 3.78 7.70
N GLU A 121 14.71 4.89 7.05
CA GLU A 121 14.31 6.12 7.74
C GLU A 121 13.05 5.91 8.59
N MET A 122 12.06 5.21 8.05
CA MET A 122 10.84 4.86 8.78
C MET A 122 11.14 3.96 9.98
N GLU A 123 11.98 2.94 9.81
CA GLU A 123 12.36 2.04 10.90
C GLU A 123 13.13 2.78 12.01
N GLN A 124 14.05 3.67 11.65
CA GLN A 124 14.77 4.51 12.60
C GLN A 124 13.81 5.40 13.38
N GLY A 125 12.86 6.06 12.70
CA GLY A 125 11.84 6.89 13.36
C GLY A 125 11.00 6.10 14.36
N LEU A 126 10.60 4.87 14.00
CA LEU A 126 9.84 4.01 14.89
C LEU A 126 10.68 3.59 16.11
N ARG A 127 11.94 3.20 15.91
CA ARG A 127 12.85 2.83 17.00
C ARG A 127 13.06 3.98 17.98
N HIS A 128 13.37 5.17 17.46
CA HIS A 128 13.52 6.37 18.29
C HIS A 128 12.27 6.65 19.13
N TRP A 129 11.09 6.60 18.52
CA TRP A 129 9.84 6.79 19.26
C TRP A 129 9.64 5.71 20.34
N GLN A 130 9.93 4.44 20.03
CA GLN A 130 9.80 3.34 21.01
C GLN A 130 10.76 3.52 22.18
N ASP A 131 12.01 3.91 21.92
CA ASP A 131 13.03 4.16 22.94
C ASP A 131 12.59 5.30 23.87
N GLU A 132 12.05 6.39 23.30
CA GLU A 132 11.52 7.51 24.08
C GLU A 132 10.34 7.08 24.97
N GLN A 133 9.42 6.25 24.46
CA GLN A 133 8.31 5.73 25.26
C GLN A 133 8.82 4.85 26.41
N HIS A 134 9.78 3.98 26.12
CA HIS A 134 10.37 3.09 27.13
C HIS A 134 11.06 3.89 28.23
N GLN A 135 11.92 4.84 27.86
CA GLN A 135 12.63 5.72 28.80
C GLN A 135 11.67 6.57 29.62
N ALA A 136 10.62 7.12 29.00
CA ALA A 136 9.61 7.89 29.71
C ALA A 136 8.87 7.04 30.75
N GLN A 137 8.59 5.78 30.44
CA GLN A 137 7.98 4.83 31.37
C GLN A 137 8.94 4.47 32.51
N GLU A 138 10.19 4.12 32.20
CA GLU A 138 11.23 3.82 33.18
C GLU A 138 11.46 5.00 34.13
N MET A 139 11.52 6.23 33.60
CA MET A 139 11.65 7.43 34.43
C MET A 139 10.44 7.63 35.34
N ARG A 140 9.21 7.38 34.86
CA ARG A 140 8.00 7.46 35.69
C ARG A 140 8.02 6.42 36.79
N ASP A 141 8.45 5.20 36.48
CA ASP A 141 8.49 4.10 37.43
C ASP A 141 9.62 4.28 38.45
N SER A 142 10.78 4.77 38.02
CA SER A 142 11.87 5.19 38.91
C SER A 142 11.42 6.32 39.84
N LYS A 143 10.70 7.34 39.34
CA LYS A 143 10.09 8.39 40.18
C LYS A 143 9.05 7.83 41.15
N ARG A 144 8.30 6.79 40.78
CA ARG A 144 7.36 6.10 41.68
C ARG A 144 8.06 5.30 42.77
N GLN A 145 9.10 4.56 42.43
CA GLN A 145 9.87 3.77 43.39
C GLN A 145 10.64 4.64 44.37
N ASN A 146 11.17 5.79 43.91
CA ASN A 146 11.91 6.74 44.73
C ASN A 146 11.02 7.75 45.49
N GLN A 147 9.69 7.62 45.41
CA GLN A 147 8.78 8.49 46.19
C GLN A 147 8.85 8.13 47.68
N LEU A 148 9.09 9.13 48.52
CA LEU A 148 9.01 9.00 49.97
C LEU A 148 7.58 8.69 50.38
N GLN A 149 7.41 7.88 51.45
CA GLN A 149 6.09 7.59 51.98
C GLN A 149 5.37 8.89 52.40
N PRO A 150 4.07 9.03 52.05
CA PRO A 150 3.32 10.22 52.42
C PRO A 150 3.17 10.30 53.94
N LYS A 151 3.61 11.42 54.53
CA LYS A 151 3.49 11.65 55.98
C LYS A 151 2.09 12.20 56.32
N GLY A 152 1.60 11.89 57.53
CA GLY A 152 0.47 12.59 58.16
C GLY A 152 -0.95 12.06 57.88
N GLY A 153 -1.11 11.04 57.03
CA GLY A 153 -2.40 10.38 56.77
C GLY A 153 -2.62 9.07 57.55
N ILE A 154 -1.54 8.29 57.76
CA ILE A 154 -1.62 6.94 58.38
C ILE A 154 -2.02 6.98 59.86
N LEU A 155 -1.73 8.07 60.58
CA LEU A 155 -2.09 8.22 62.00
C LEU A 155 -3.49 8.83 62.22
N ARG A 156 -4.21 9.22 61.16
CA ARG A 156 -5.57 9.80 61.21
C ARG A 156 -6.63 8.83 60.65
N GLY A 157 -6.53 7.55 60.99
CA GLY A 157 -7.64 6.61 60.77
C GLY A 157 -8.81 6.95 61.69
N PRO A 158 -10.08 6.75 61.29
CA PRO A 158 -11.22 6.99 62.14
C PRO A 158 -11.18 6.01 63.32
N HIS A 159 -10.91 6.51 64.52
CA HIS A 159 -11.21 5.77 65.74
C HIS A 159 -12.74 5.71 65.83
N THR A 160 -13.29 4.52 65.66
CA THR A 160 -14.72 4.26 65.84
C THR A 160 -14.89 3.87 67.30
N GLN A 161 -15.60 4.71 68.07
CA GLN A 161 -16.19 4.35 69.36
C GLN A 161 -17.66 3.98 69.15
#